data_AF-A0A414UFR5-F1
#
_entry.id   AF-A0A414UFR5-F1
#
_cell.length_a   1.000
_cell.length_b   1.000
_cell.length_c   1.000
_cell.angle_alpha   90.00
_cell.angle_beta   90.00
_cell.angle_gamma   90.00
#
_symmetry.space_group_name_H-M   'P 1'
#
loop_
_entity.id
_entity.type
_entity.pdbx_description
1 polymer ?
#
loop_
_entity_poly.entity_id
_entity_poly.type
_entity_poly.pdbx_seq_one_letter_code
_entity_poly.pdbx_strand_id
1 'polypeptide(L)'
;MIKIWGSAEVPRFDLSDFDTEKYKCIAYCVNKEGGIVGAFMSESSDPPHFCVVDGAKELFYKCRVDALAYLESTESKKSNGRRR
;
A
#
# COMPACT_ATOMS: atom_id res chain seq x y z
N MET A 1 2.23 5.31 38.90
CA MET A 1 1.97 6.10 37.67
C MET A 1 2.90 5.56 36.59
N ILE A 2 2.42 4.68 35.72
CA ILE A 2 3.25 4.01 34.72
C ILE A 2 3.28 4.92 33.48
N LYS A 3 4.44 5.48 33.16
CA LYS A 3 4.66 6.24 31.92
C LYS A 3 5.03 5.25 30.82
N ILE A 4 4.05 4.87 30.01
CA ILE A 4 4.30 4.14 28.77
C ILE A 4 4.76 5.17 27.74
N TRP A 5 6.05 5.15 27.42
CA TRP A 5 6.59 5.91 26.29
C TRP A 5 6.10 5.19 25.03
N GLY A 6 5.11 5.75 24.36
CA GLY A 6 4.66 5.26 23.08
C GLY A 6 5.82 5.32 22.09
N SER A 7 6.34 4.16 21.69
CA SER A 7 7.22 4.05 20.55
C SER A 7 6.39 4.47 19.33
N ALA A 8 6.55 5.72 18.89
CA ALA A 8 5.88 6.27 17.72
C ALA A 8 6.55 5.77 16.44
N GLU A 9 6.78 4.47 16.33
CA GLU A 9 7.13 3.89 15.04
C GLU A 9 5.83 3.77 14.26
N VAL A 10 5.71 4.58 13.20
CA VAL A 10 4.64 4.44 12.21
C VAL A 10 4.64 2.98 11.77
N PRO A 11 3.51 2.25 11.86
CA PRO A 11 3.45 0.86 11.45
C PRO A 11 4.03 0.72 10.05
N ARG A 12 5.19 0.06 9.95
CA ARG A 12 5.82 -0.23 8.67
C ARG A 12 5.20 -1.52 8.18
N PHE A 13 4.35 -1.40 7.17
CA PHE A 13 3.82 -2.55 6.44
C PHE A 13 4.94 -3.17 5.63
N ASP A 14 5.28 -4.43 5.91
CA ASP A 14 6.15 -5.22 5.04
C ASP A 14 5.30 -6.08 4.10
N LEU A 15 5.77 -6.31 2.89
CA LEU A 15 5.05 -7.12 1.90
C LEU A 15 4.88 -8.58 2.37
N SER A 16 5.73 -9.04 3.30
CA SER A 16 5.61 -10.35 3.95
C SER A 16 4.47 -10.44 4.96
N ASP A 17 3.92 -9.32 5.44
CA ASP A 17 2.77 -9.33 6.35
C ASP A 17 1.45 -9.61 5.63
N PHE A 18 1.48 -9.65 4.29
CA PHE A 18 0.28 -9.81 3.48
C PHE A 18 0.01 -11.27 3.09
N ASP A 19 -1.26 -11.67 3.10
CA ASP A 19 -1.69 -13.03 2.76
C ASP A 19 -1.54 -13.28 1.24
N THR A 20 -0.34 -13.72 0.86
CA THR A 20 0.02 -14.07 -0.53
C THR A 20 -0.67 -15.33 -1.05
N GLU A 21 -1.37 -16.10 -0.21
CA GLU A 21 -2.15 -17.26 -0.65
C GLU A 21 -3.51 -16.84 -1.21
N LYS A 22 -4.10 -15.78 -0.66
CA LYS A 22 -5.42 -15.28 -1.10
C LYS A 22 -5.34 -14.12 -2.09
N TYR A 23 -4.26 -13.36 -2.03
CA TYR A 23 -4.12 -12.14 -2.78
C TYR A 23 -2.78 -12.06 -3.51
N LYS A 24 -2.86 -11.74 -4.79
CA LYS A 24 -1.69 -11.49 -5.63
C LYS A 24 -1.33 -10.02 -5.65
N CYS A 25 -0.09 -9.69 -5.29
CA CYS A 25 0.44 -8.34 -5.46
C CYS A 25 0.51 -8.00 -6.96
N ILE A 26 -0.10 -6.87 -7.35
CA ILE A 26 -0.15 -6.41 -8.75
C ILE A 26 0.67 -5.14 -8.99
N ALA A 27 0.89 -4.33 -7.95
CA ALA A 27 1.74 -3.14 -8.00
C ALA A 27 2.08 -2.70 -6.56
N TYR A 28 3.18 -1.96 -6.40
CA TYR A 28 3.50 -1.30 -5.14
C TYR A 28 4.27 -0.01 -5.40
N CYS A 29 4.24 0.91 -4.43
CA CYS A 29 5.03 2.12 -4.44
C CYS A 29 5.49 2.52 -3.05
N VAL A 30 6.31 3.57 -2.98
CA VAL A 30 6.73 4.17 -1.71
C VAL A 30 6.03 5.52 -1.56
N ASN A 31 5.26 5.66 -0.49
CA ASN A 31 4.59 6.91 -0.18
C ASN A 31 5.58 8.00 0.26
N LYS A 32 5.08 9.23 0.46
CA LYS A 32 5.91 10.39 0.84
C LYS A 32 6.58 10.25 2.21
N GLU A 33 6.06 9.39 3.07
CA GLU A 33 6.56 9.12 4.42
C GLU A 33 7.59 7.98 4.43
N GLY A 34 7.87 7.37 3.27
CA GLY A 34 8.79 6.25 3.13
C GLY A 34 8.16 4.88 3.42
N GLY A 35 6.83 4.83 3.61
CA GLY A 35 6.08 3.58 3.78
C GLY A 35 5.76 2.92 2.44
N ILE A 36 5.68 1.59 2.43
CA ILE A 36 5.27 0.81 1.26
C ILE A 36 3.75 0.84 1.16
N VAL A 37 3.26 1.13 -0.05
CA VAL A 37 1.86 1.00 -0.43
C VAL A 37 1.76 -0.10 -1.46
N GLY A 38 0.93 -1.12 -1.22
CA GLY A 38 0.77 -2.26 -2.11
C GLY A 38 -0.65 -2.35 -2.65
N ALA A 39 -0.82 -2.59 -3.94
CA ALA A 39 -2.09 -3.00 -4.53
C ALA A 39 -2.07 -4.50 -4.80
N PHE A 40 -3.15 -5.15 -4.41
CA PHE A 40 -3.33 -6.59 -4.48
C PHE A 40 -4.67 -6.93 -5.11
N MET A 41 -4.74 -8.12 -5.69
CA MET A 41 -5.92 -8.66 -6.34
C MET A 41 -6.27 -9.99 -5.69
N SER A 42 -7.51 -10.14 -5.23
CA SER A 42 -8.02 -11.42 -4.73
C SER A 42 -8.08 -12.43 -5.87
N GLU A 43 -7.48 -13.59 -5.69
CA GLU A 43 -7.55 -14.69 -6.66
C GLU A 43 -8.78 -15.59 -6.45
N SER A 44 -9.48 -15.43 -5.32
CA SER A 44 -10.61 -16.29 -4.93
C SER A 44 -11.99 -15.71 -5.25
N SER A 45 -12.07 -14.47 -5.73
CA SER A 45 -13.35 -13.75 -5.92
C SER A 45 -13.76 -13.67 -7.39
N ASP A 46 -15.06 -13.85 -7.66
CA ASP A 46 -15.69 -13.60 -8.96
C ASP A 46 -16.86 -12.61 -8.80
N PRO A 47 -16.75 -11.34 -9.24
CA PRO A 47 -15.59 -10.72 -9.90
C PRO A 47 -14.39 -10.47 -8.95
N PRO A 48 -13.16 -10.29 -9.49
CA PRO A 48 -11.97 -10.07 -8.67
C PRO A 48 -12.06 -8.75 -7.89
N HIS A 49 -11.76 -8.82 -6.60
CA HIS A 49 -11.64 -7.65 -5.72
C HIS A 49 -10.20 -7.16 -5.68
N PHE A 50 -10.02 -5.84 -5.69
CA PHE A 50 -8.71 -5.21 -5.56
C PHE A 50 -8.62 -4.56 -4.18
N CYS A 51 -7.52 -4.72 -3.48
CA CYS A 51 -7.26 -3.99 -2.25
C CYS A 51 -5.95 -3.22 -2.34
N VAL A 52 -5.89 -2.08 -1.68
CA VAL A 52 -4.67 -1.30 -1.52
C VAL A 52 -4.39 -1.19 -0.03
N VAL A 53 -3.17 -1.54 0.36
CA VAL A 53 -2.69 -1.41 1.73
C VAL A 53 -1.70 -0.25 1.78
N ASP A 54 -2.02 0.77 2.57
CA ASP A 54 -1.17 1.94 2.86
C ASP A 54 -0.95 2.02 4.36
N GLY A 55 0.14 1.40 4.83
CA GLY A 55 0.43 1.25 6.25
C GLY A 55 -0.68 0.49 6.99
N ALA A 56 -1.37 1.16 7.91
CA ALA A 56 -2.48 0.58 8.67
C ALA A 56 -3.85 0.72 8.00
N LYS A 57 -3.91 1.29 6.78
CA LYS A 57 -5.16 1.49 6.03
C LYS A 57 -5.29 0.44 4.95
N GLU A 58 -6.43 -0.24 4.94
CA GLU A 58 -6.85 -1.10 3.83
C GLU A 58 -8.01 -0.45 3.07
N LEU A 59 -7.87 -0.35 1.76
CA LEU A 59 -8.84 0.25 0.84
C LEU A 59 -9.29 -0.80 -0.17
N PHE A 60 -10.59 -0.95 -0.37
CA PHE A 60 -11.14 -1.95 -1.29
C PHE A 60 -11.75 -1.28 -2.53
N TYR A 61 -11.38 -1.80 -3.69
CA TYR A 61 -11.81 -1.31 -5.00
C TYR A 61 -12.47 -2.44 -5.79
N LYS A 62 -13.49 -2.07 -6.56
CA LYS A 62 -14.15 -2.98 -7.50
C LYS A 62 -13.36 -3.15 -8.79
N CYS A 63 -12.57 -2.14 -9.17
CA CYS A 63 -11.87 -2.09 -10.45
C CYS A 63 -10.36 -1.95 -10.23
N ARG A 64 -9.58 -2.64 -11.07
CA ARG A 64 -8.12 -2.56 -11.09
C ARG A 64 -7.62 -1.12 -11.27
N VAL A 65 -8.29 -0.37 -12.14
CA VAL A 65 -7.90 0.99 -12.51
C VAL A 65 -7.93 1.92 -11.29
N ASP A 66 -8.96 1.80 -10.45
CA ASP A 66 -9.10 2.67 -9.26
C ASP A 66 -8.03 2.36 -8.21
N ALA A 67 -7.70 1.08 -8.01
CA ALA A 67 -6.64 0.67 -7.11
C ALA A 67 -5.26 1.18 -7.55
N LEU A 68 -4.98 1.13 -8.86
CA LEU A 68 -3.73 1.66 -9.42
C LEU A 68 -3.68 3.19 -9.38
N ALA A 69 -4.80 3.87 -9.66
CA ALA A 69 -4.87 5.33 -9.58
C ALA A 69 -4.57 5.83 -8.16
N TYR A 70 -4.99 5.08 -7.12
CA TYR A 70 -4.62 5.40 -5.74
C TYR A 70 -3.11 5.32 -5.53
N LEU A 71 -2.47 4.23 -5.98
CA LEU A 71 -1.01 4.07 -5.90
C LEU A 71 -0.25 5.21 -6.58
N GLU A 72 -0.67 5.61 -7.78
CA GLU A 72 -0.06 6.72 -8.52
C GLU A 72 -0.21 8.06 -7.79
N SER A 73 -1.33 8.25 -7.06
CA SER A 73 -1.56 9.44 -6.26
C SER A 73 -0.75 9.48 -4.97
N THR A 74 -0.42 8.31 -4.42
CA THR A 74 0.38 8.15 -3.20
C THR A 74 1.87 8.13 -3.48
N GLU A 75 2.29 7.76 -4.70
CA GLU A 75 3.68 7.81 -5.13
C GLU A 75 4.28 9.18 -4.81
N SER A 76 5.31 9.17 -3.99
CA SER A 76 6.19 10.32 -3.88
C SER A 76 6.87 10.46 -5.22
N LYS A 77 6.37 11.35 -6.09
CA LYS A 77 7.14 11.83 -7.24
C LYS A 77 8.47 12.33 -6.67
N LYS A 78 9.51 11.49 -6.70
CA LYS A 78 10.87 11.99 -6.74
C LYS A 78 10.85 12.92 -7.94
N SER A 79 10.78 14.23 -7.67
CA SER A 79 11.14 15.24 -8.63
C SER A 79 12.59 14.95 -8.97
N ASN A 80 12.79 14.03 -9.91
CA ASN A 80 14.06 13.82 -10.53
C ASN A 80 14.25 15.12 -11.32
N GLY A 81 14.89 16.08 -10.68
CA GLY A 81 15.41 17.28 -11.29
C GLY A 81 16.33 16.82 -12.41
N ARG A 82 15.75 16.68 -13.59
CA ARG A 82 16.45 16.43 -14.83
C ARG A 82 17.19 17.73 -15.13
N ARG A 83 18.38 17.87 -14.54
CA ARG A 83 19.37 18.85 -14.95
C ARG A 83 19.61 18.63 -16.45
N ARG A 84 19.14 19.56 -17.26
CA ARG A 84 19.72 19.93 -18.55
C ARG A 84 19.59 21.44 -18.68
#